data_AF-A0A0B4C325-F1
#
_entry.id   AF-A0A0B4C325-F1
#
_cell.length_a   1.000
_cell.length_b   1.000
_cell.length_c   1.000
_cell.angle_alpha   90.00
_cell.angle_beta   90.00
_cell.angle_gamma   90.00
#
_symmetry.space_group_name_H-M   'P 1'
#
loop_
_entity.id
_entity.type
_entity.pdbx_description
1 polymer ?
#
loop_
_entity_poly.entity_id
_entity_poly.type
_entity_poly.pdbx_seq_one_letter_code
_entity_poly.pdbx_strand_id
1 'polypeptide(L)'
;MYGRQDRLLAMLLEVLSPRLDQLEARGMLAKWFFVRYADGDTHFRLRLFAGNAEGSQEVLQRVGTLLDRMMRDGQIDRWTIEPYRREWARFGGKAAMPCVEKLFSFDSKQAITTIKALAAEGRYTADTARPAAVALTLGWYRAVAMTRTQSQDLIRHMCQRLRTSTGAERGAYREDVSAAIAAIKEGSSYPAPMIHAQSAQRLTQLGQSPHFSTTLENVTTSLINMSLNRLMPHWSREEEHRIYLAAQTCLHAYPEIWNQVALQDEQTPRALAG
;
A
#
# COMPACT_ATOMS: atom_id res chain seq x y z
N MET A 1 8.00 14.78 5.65
CA MET A 1 7.83 14.99 7.10
C MET A 1 8.76 14.04 7.81
N TYR A 2 9.65 14.56 8.63
CA TYR A 2 10.70 13.83 9.36
C TYR A 2 10.31 13.70 10.82
N GLY A 3 10.67 12.59 11.43
CA GLY A 3 10.29 12.29 12.80
C GLY A 3 10.45 10.82 13.12
N ARG A 4 10.27 10.47 14.41
CA ARG A 4 10.15 9.07 14.82
C ARG A 4 8.98 8.38 14.12
N GLN A 5 9.19 7.14 13.69
CA GLN A 5 8.21 6.40 12.90
C GLN A 5 6.85 6.24 13.58
N ASP A 6 6.83 5.94 14.87
CA ASP A 6 5.61 5.75 15.66
C ASP A 6 4.80 7.04 15.77
N ARG A 7 5.47 8.18 16.00
CA ARG A 7 4.84 9.51 16.02
C ARG A 7 4.31 9.90 14.65
N LEU A 8 5.10 9.72 13.60
CA LEU A 8 4.67 10.00 12.23
C LEU A 8 3.45 9.17 11.83
N LEU A 9 3.43 7.89 12.22
CA LEU A 9 2.29 7.02 11.98
C LEU A 9 1.05 7.49 12.74
N ALA A 10 1.15 7.73 14.05
CA ALA A 10 0.02 8.23 14.85
C ALA A 10 -0.54 9.54 14.26
N MET A 11 0.32 10.47 13.88
CA MET A 11 -0.10 11.73 13.25
C MET A 11 -0.76 11.54 11.88
N LEU A 12 -0.25 10.61 11.06
CA LEU A 12 -0.87 10.27 9.79
C LEU A 12 -2.29 9.74 9.99
N LEU A 13 -2.45 8.79 10.92
CA LEU A 13 -3.72 8.11 11.17
C LEU A 13 -4.77 9.04 11.79
N GLU A 14 -4.38 9.80 12.83
CA GLU A 14 -5.33 10.53 13.67
C GLU A 14 -5.57 11.97 13.22
N VAL A 15 -4.59 12.58 12.52
CA VAL A 15 -4.65 14.01 12.20
C VAL A 15 -4.64 14.27 10.71
N LEU A 16 -3.66 13.75 9.97
CA LEU A 16 -3.53 14.10 8.55
C LEU A 16 -4.60 13.42 7.70
N SER A 17 -4.78 12.10 7.79
CA SER A 17 -5.74 11.37 6.94
C SER A 17 -7.16 11.96 7.02
N PRO A 18 -7.76 12.18 8.21
CA PRO A 18 -9.11 12.74 8.27
C PRO A 18 -9.22 14.14 7.65
N ARG A 19 -8.16 14.95 7.74
CA ARG A 19 -8.12 16.30 7.15
C ARG A 19 -7.96 16.24 5.64
N LEU A 20 -7.13 15.34 5.12
CA LEU A 20 -6.96 15.14 3.68
C LEU A 20 -8.25 14.60 3.04
N ASP A 21 -8.93 13.67 3.71
CA ASP A 21 -10.22 13.14 3.25
C ASP A 21 -11.30 14.23 3.22
N GLN A 22 -11.31 15.15 4.20
CA GLN A 22 -12.18 16.34 4.17
C GLN A 22 -11.88 17.28 2.99
N LEU A 23 -10.61 17.48 2.65
CA LEU A 23 -10.21 18.31 1.51
C LEU A 23 -10.59 17.65 0.18
N GLU A 24 -10.46 16.32 0.09
CA GLU A 24 -10.87 15.56 -1.09
C GLU A 24 -12.39 15.58 -1.27
N ALA A 25 -13.17 15.39 -0.20
CA ALA A 25 -14.64 15.48 -0.23
C ALA A 25 -15.15 16.87 -0.66
N ARG A 26 -14.36 17.93 -0.45
CA ARG A 26 -14.66 19.30 -0.90
C ARG A 26 -14.16 19.60 -2.33
N GLY A 27 -13.57 18.62 -3.01
CA GLY A 27 -12.98 18.79 -4.34
C GLY A 27 -11.68 19.59 -4.36
N MET A 28 -11.08 19.91 -3.20
CA MET A 28 -9.82 20.64 -3.13
C MET A 28 -8.62 19.75 -3.43
N LEU A 29 -8.71 18.47 -3.08
CA LEU A 29 -7.77 17.43 -3.49
C LEU A 29 -8.45 16.51 -4.49
N ALA A 30 -7.76 16.17 -5.58
CA ALA A 30 -8.16 15.10 -6.48
C ALA A 30 -7.80 13.72 -5.92
N LYS A 31 -6.65 13.62 -5.24
CA LYS A 31 -6.15 12.40 -4.61
C LYS A 31 -4.92 12.73 -3.75
N TRP A 32 -4.58 11.81 -2.86
CA TRP A 32 -3.34 11.89 -2.09
C TRP A 32 -2.83 10.48 -1.77
N PHE A 33 -1.53 10.35 -1.54
CA PHE A 33 -0.94 9.11 -1.06
C PHE A 33 0.33 9.35 -0.25
N PHE A 34 0.73 8.39 0.56
CA PHE A 34 1.97 8.46 1.33
C PHE A 34 2.94 7.32 0.99
N VAL A 35 4.20 7.49 1.40
CA VAL A 35 5.25 6.46 1.36
C VAL A 35 6.12 6.64 2.59
N ARG A 36 6.56 5.53 3.20
CA ARG A 36 7.44 5.53 4.37
C ARG A 36 8.89 5.33 3.93
N TYR A 37 9.81 6.10 4.47
CA TYR A 37 11.25 5.95 4.27
C TYR A 37 11.94 5.85 5.62
N ALA A 38 12.91 4.94 5.70
CA ALA A 38 13.79 4.73 6.85
C ALA A 38 15.28 4.72 6.46
N ASP A 39 15.61 4.97 5.20
CA ASP A 39 17.00 5.06 4.73
C ASP A 39 17.58 6.42 5.14
N GLY A 40 18.40 6.43 6.20
CA GLY A 40 18.90 7.65 6.84
C GLY A 40 17.88 8.20 7.84
N ASP A 41 17.41 9.44 7.63
CA ASP A 41 16.41 10.03 8.51
C ASP A 41 15.02 9.44 8.25
N THR A 42 14.36 8.94 9.30
CA THR A 42 12.99 8.43 9.20
C THR A 42 12.02 9.53 8.77
N HIS A 43 11.31 9.31 7.67
CA HIS A 43 10.39 10.30 7.13
C HIS A 43 9.25 9.70 6.31
N PHE A 44 8.12 10.40 6.30
CA PHE A 44 6.98 10.12 5.43
C PHE A 44 6.94 11.14 4.31
N ARG A 45 6.79 10.66 3.07
CA ARG A 45 6.50 11.49 1.90
C ARG A 45 5.01 11.47 1.63
N LEU A 46 4.36 12.61 1.84
CA LEU A 46 2.95 12.82 1.52
C LEU A 46 2.87 13.54 0.17
N ARG A 47 2.17 12.95 -0.80
CA ARG A 47 1.96 13.54 -2.13
C ARG A 47 0.51 13.94 -2.27
N LEU A 48 0.29 15.23 -2.53
CA LEU A 48 -1.02 15.85 -2.66
C LEU A 48 -1.25 16.28 -4.10
N PHE A 49 -2.42 15.96 -4.64
CA PHE A 49 -2.83 16.38 -5.98
C PHE A 49 -4.04 17.29 -5.82
N ALA A 50 -3.87 18.56 -6.16
CA ALA A 50 -4.96 19.52 -6.10
C ALA A 50 -6.07 19.16 -7.09
N GLY A 51 -7.32 19.45 -6.73
CA GLY A 51 -8.49 19.25 -7.58
C GLY A 51 -8.55 20.21 -8.77
N ASN A 52 -7.99 21.41 -8.60
CA ASN A 52 -7.82 22.41 -9.64
C ASN A 52 -6.56 23.26 -9.37
N ALA A 53 -6.14 24.06 -10.35
CA ALA A 53 -4.90 24.86 -10.25
C ALA A 53 -4.98 25.90 -9.12
N GLU A 54 -6.14 26.56 -8.99
CA GLU A 54 -6.40 27.62 -8.00
C GLU A 54 -6.33 27.11 -6.56
N GLY A 55 -6.80 25.89 -6.31
CA GLY A 55 -6.82 25.26 -4.99
C GLY A 55 -5.47 24.70 -4.54
N SER A 56 -4.46 24.64 -5.42
CA SER A 56 -3.14 24.08 -5.08
C SER A 56 -2.43 24.89 -4.00
N GLN A 57 -2.50 26.22 -4.08
CA GLN A 57 -1.92 27.13 -3.08
C GLN A 57 -2.68 27.05 -1.76
N GLU A 58 -4.01 26.96 -1.81
CA GLU A 58 -4.84 26.86 -0.62
C GLU A 58 -4.62 25.54 0.13
N VAL A 59 -4.57 24.42 -0.59
CA VAL A 59 -4.22 23.11 -0.01
C VAL A 59 -2.84 23.18 0.64
N LEU A 60 -1.86 23.76 -0.04
CA LEU A 60 -0.51 23.88 0.50
C LEU A 60 -0.48 24.74 1.76
N GLN A 61 -1.19 25.86 1.79
CA GLN A 61 -1.26 26.73 2.96
C GLN A 61 -1.93 26.02 4.15
N ARG A 62 -3.05 25.33 3.92
CA ARG A 62 -3.79 24.61 4.96
C ARG A 62 -2.98 23.46 5.55
N VAL A 63 -2.37 22.64 4.69
CA VAL A 63 -1.54 21.52 5.14
C VAL A 63 -0.24 22.03 5.76
N GLY A 64 0.41 23.04 5.18
CA GLY A 64 1.61 23.67 5.72
C GLY A 64 1.38 24.23 7.13
N THR A 65 0.30 24.99 7.34
CA THR A 65 -0.06 25.52 8.67
C THR A 65 -0.26 24.42 9.70
N LEU A 66 -0.86 23.29 9.30
CA LEU A 66 -1.03 22.13 10.16
C LEU A 66 0.33 21.51 10.51
N LEU A 67 1.21 21.32 9.53
CA LEU A 67 2.55 20.76 9.75
C LEU A 67 3.44 21.68 10.59
N ASP A 68 3.35 23.00 10.42
CA ASP A 68 4.05 23.99 11.24
C ASP A 68 3.61 23.95 12.70
N ARG A 69 2.32 23.73 12.95
CA ARG A 69 1.82 23.49 14.30
C ARG A 69 2.40 22.20 14.87
N MET A 70 2.33 21.11 14.13
CA MET A 70 2.86 19.81 14.56
C MET A 70 4.37 19.87 14.85
N MET A 71 5.12 20.65 14.08
CA MET A 71 6.55 20.87 14.30
C MET A 71 6.80 21.70 15.58
N ARG A 72 6.05 22.80 15.79
CA ARG A 72 6.15 23.62 17.01
C ARG A 72 5.80 22.84 18.28
N ASP A 73 4.83 21.94 18.18
CA ASP A 73 4.37 21.10 19.29
C ASP A 73 5.27 19.86 19.52
N GLY A 74 6.36 19.69 18.75
CA GLY A 74 7.32 18.58 18.88
C GLY A 74 6.79 17.22 18.42
N GLN A 75 5.70 17.21 17.64
CA GLN A 75 5.08 15.98 17.11
C GLN A 75 5.83 15.45 15.88
N ILE A 76 6.42 16.35 15.10
CA ILE A 76 7.35 16.05 14.00
C ILE A 76 8.61 16.88 14.16
N ASP A 77 9.73 16.40 13.63
CA ASP A 77 11.01 17.10 13.76
C ASP A 77 11.14 18.20 12.71
N ARG A 78 10.68 17.93 11.47
CA ARG A 78 10.79 18.84 10.33
C ARG A 78 9.83 18.45 9.21
N TRP A 79 9.45 19.40 8.36
CA TRP A 79 8.84 19.10 7.06
C TRP A 79 9.42 19.99 5.95
N THR A 80 9.38 19.50 4.72
CA THR A 80 9.88 20.19 3.52
C THR A 80 8.98 19.89 2.33
N ILE A 81 9.03 20.77 1.33
CA ILE A 81 8.44 20.56 0.02
C ILE A 81 9.55 20.14 -0.93
N GLU A 82 9.34 19.05 -1.66
CA GLU A 82 10.30 18.54 -2.63
C GLU A 82 9.65 18.30 -3.99
N PRO A 83 10.40 18.44 -5.10
CA PRO A 83 9.90 18.10 -6.42
C PRO A 83 9.48 16.62 -6.50
N TYR A 84 8.26 16.38 -6.97
CA TYR A 84 7.80 15.02 -7.23
C TYR A 84 8.35 14.50 -8.57
N ARG A 85 9.46 13.77 -8.50
CA ARG A 85 10.01 13.02 -9.62
C ARG A 85 9.30 11.67 -9.75
N ARG A 86 8.47 11.54 -10.78
CA ARG A 86 7.73 10.30 -11.07
C ARG A 86 8.65 9.24 -11.65
N GLU A 87 8.53 8.02 -11.14
CA GLU A 87 9.30 6.86 -11.57
C GLU A 87 8.65 6.19 -12.80
N TRP A 88 8.55 6.93 -13.91
CA TRP A 88 7.84 6.46 -15.12
C TRP A 88 8.29 5.08 -15.58
N ALA A 89 9.61 4.86 -15.65
CA ALA A 89 10.19 3.60 -16.13
C ALA A 89 9.76 2.39 -15.26
N ARG A 90 9.64 2.60 -13.94
CA ARG A 90 9.25 1.58 -12.97
C ARG A 90 7.79 1.20 -13.07
N PHE A 91 6.94 2.15 -13.46
CA PHE A 91 5.49 2.03 -13.39
C PHE A 91 4.80 2.01 -14.76
N GLY A 92 5.49 1.54 -15.80
CA GLY A 92 4.89 1.29 -17.12
C GLY A 92 4.79 2.51 -18.04
N GLY A 93 5.47 3.60 -17.69
CA GLY A 93 5.60 4.79 -18.52
C GLY A 93 4.56 5.88 -18.22
N LYS A 94 4.61 6.96 -19.02
CA LYS A 94 3.76 8.15 -18.81
C LYS A 94 2.26 7.84 -18.88
N ALA A 95 1.86 6.94 -19.78
CA ALA A 95 0.45 6.57 -19.97
C ALA A 95 -0.13 5.78 -18.78
N ALA A 96 0.70 4.99 -18.09
CA ALA A 96 0.29 4.13 -16.97
C ALA A 96 0.24 4.88 -15.63
N MET A 97 1.08 5.90 -15.47
CA MET A 97 1.25 6.58 -14.19
C MET A 97 -0.05 7.17 -13.59
N PRO A 98 -0.99 7.77 -14.36
CA PRO A 98 -2.24 8.26 -13.77
C PRO A 98 -3.03 7.17 -13.06
N CYS A 99 -3.06 5.96 -13.63
CA CYS A 99 -3.68 4.77 -13.02
C CYS A 99 -2.93 4.36 -11.76
N VAL A 100 -1.60 4.31 -11.82
CA VAL A 100 -0.73 3.95 -10.68
C VAL A 100 -0.86 4.94 -9.53
N GLU A 101 -0.98 6.24 -9.79
CA GLU A 101 -1.22 7.23 -8.74
C GLU A 101 -2.61 7.11 -8.11
N LYS A 102 -3.63 6.75 -8.89
CA LYS A 102 -4.97 6.45 -8.34
C LYS A 102 -4.91 5.19 -7.47
N LEU A 103 -4.18 4.16 -7.91
CA LEU A 103 -3.91 2.95 -7.14
C LEU A 103 -3.16 3.24 -5.83
N PHE A 104 -2.12 4.08 -5.85
CA PHE A 104 -1.41 4.49 -4.64
C PHE A 104 -2.28 5.24 -3.65
N SER A 105 -3.20 6.06 -4.15
CA SER A 105 -4.14 6.78 -3.30
C SER A 105 -5.10 5.84 -2.60
N PHE A 106 -5.69 4.92 -3.37
CA PHE A 106 -6.60 3.91 -2.82
C PHE A 106 -5.90 2.99 -1.82
N ASP A 107 -4.71 2.51 -2.18
CA ASP A 107 -3.87 1.67 -1.33
C ASP A 107 -3.42 2.38 -0.03
N SER A 108 -3.16 3.70 -0.09
CA SER A 108 -2.87 4.49 1.11
C SER A 108 -4.03 4.53 2.09
N LYS A 109 -5.25 4.75 1.58
CA LYS A 109 -6.47 4.76 2.41
C LYS A 109 -6.75 3.37 2.99
N GLN A 110 -6.62 2.32 2.17
CA GLN A 110 -6.78 0.95 2.61
C GLN A 110 -5.77 0.59 3.71
N ALA A 111 -4.49 0.92 3.53
CA ALA A 111 -3.46 0.66 4.54
C ALA A 111 -3.81 1.34 5.87
N ILE A 112 -4.28 2.59 5.84
CA ILE A 112 -4.71 3.33 7.04
C ILE A 112 -5.89 2.63 7.73
N THR A 113 -6.92 2.23 6.98
CA THR A 113 -8.07 1.49 7.52
C THR A 113 -7.63 0.18 8.18
N THR A 114 -6.77 -0.60 7.51
CA THR A 114 -6.23 -1.85 8.05
C THR A 114 -5.39 -1.61 9.31
N ILE A 115 -4.50 -0.62 9.31
CA ILE A 115 -3.67 -0.30 10.47
C ILE A 115 -4.54 0.13 11.66
N LYS A 116 -5.55 0.97 11.44
CA LYS A 116 -6.48 1.39 12.50
C LYS A 116 -7.23 0.21 13.10
N ALA A 117 -7.71 -0.73 12.28
CA ALA A 117 -8.37 -1.93 12.76
C ALA A 117 -7.45 -2.78 13.66
N LEU A 118 -6.21 -3.03 13.21
CA LEU A 118 -5.21 -3.78 13.98
C LEU A 118 -4.79 -3.05 15.27
N ALA A 119 -4.65 -1.72 15.20
CA ALA A 119 -4.27 -0.90 16.35
C ALA A 119 -5.37 -0.78 17.40
N ALA A 120 -6.65 -0.73 16.99
CA ALA A 120 -7.79 -0.69 17.91
C ALA A 120 -7.87 -1.94 18.81
N GLU A 121 -7.34 -3.06 18.34
CA GLU A 121 -7.23 -4.30 19.11
C GLU A 121 -5.95 -4.37 19.96
N GLY A 122 -5.11 -3.33 19.93
CA GLY A 122 -3.82 -3.30 20.62
C GLY A 122 -2.75 -4.18 19.96
N ARG A 123 -2.95 -4.55 18.69
CA ARG A 123 -2.21 -5.64 18.04
C ARG A 123 -1.36 -5.22 16.85
N TYR A 124 -1.11 -3.95 16.53
CA TYR A 124 -0.34 -3.59 15.33
C TYR A 124 1.15 -3.97 15.42
N THR A 125 1.47 -5.21 15.01
CA THR A 125 2.81 -5.81 14.97
C THR A 125 3.03 -6.47 13.60
N ALA A 126 4.26 -6.92 13.32
CA ALA A 126 4.54 -7.59 12.04
C ALA A 126 3.66 -8.84 11.87
N ASP A 127 3.49 -9.62 12.95
CA ASP A 127 2.78 -10.90 12.89
C ASP A 127 1.29 -10.76 12.63
N THR A 128 0.65 -9.75 13.21
CA THR A 128 -0.77 -9.50 13.01
C THR A 128 -1.07 -8.78 11.70
N ALA A 129 -0.11 -8.00 11.18
CA ALA A 129 -0.22 -7.37 9.87
C ALA A 129 0.05 -8.33 8.70
N ARG A 130 0.85 -9.38 8.93
CA ARG A 130 1.27 -10.33 7.88
C ARG A 130 0.11 -11.04 7.17
N PRO A 131 -0.95 -11.52 7.86
CA PRO A 131 -2.16 -12.02 7.20
C PRO A 131 -2.74 -11.03 6.18
N ALA A 132 -2.90 -9.76 6.56
CA ALA A 132 -3.41 -8.71 5.68
C ALA A 132 -2.45 -8.45 4.49
N ALA A 133 -1.15 -8.48 4.73
CA ALA A 133 -0.12 -8.34 3.70
C ALA A 133 -0.16 -9.49 2.68
N VAL A 134 -0.38 -10.73 3.13
CA VAL A 134 -0.56 -11.91 2.26
C VAL A 134 -1.82 -11.76 1.41
N ALA A 135 -2.95 -11.43 2.04
CA ALA A 135 -4.20 -11.21 1.32
C ALA A 135 -4.08 -10.09 0.28
N LEU A 136 -3.43 -8.98 0.63
CA LEU A 136 -3.17 -7.85 -0.26
C LEU A 136 -2.26 -8.23 -1.45
N THR A 137 -1.23 -9.03 -1.20
CA THR A 137 -0.33 -9.56 -2.24
C THR A 137 -1.10 -10.40 -3.26
N LEU A 138 -1.95 -11.31 -2.78
CA LEU A 138 -2.81 -12.12 -3.65
C LEU A 138 -3.85 -11.24 -4.39
N GLY A 139 -4.36 -10.20 -3.72
CA GLY A 139 -5.30 -9.25 -4.30
C GLY A 139 -4.70 -8.50 -5.48
N TRP A 140 -3.43 -8.09 -5.38
CA TRP A 140 -2.74 -7.42 -6.49
C TRP A 140 -2.69 -8.29 -7.74
N TYR A 141 -2.34 -9.57 -7.59
CA TYR A 141 -2.31 -10.49 -8.73
C TYR A 141 -3.67 -10.65 -9.40
N ARG A 142 -4.74 -10.78 -8.59
CA ARG A 142 -6.11 -10.82 -9.13
C ARG A 142 -6.49 -9.51 -9.81
N ALA A 143 -6.16 -8.37 -9.21
CA ALA A 143 -6.52 -7.05 -9.71
C ALA A 143 -5.94 -6.77 -11.10
N VAL A 144 -4.73 -7.28 -11.38
CA VAL A 144 -4.08 -7.15 -12.69
C VAL A 144 -4.41 -8.30 -13.64
N ALA A 145 -5.37 -9.16 -13.28
CA ALA A 145 -5.83 -10.32 -14.05
C ALA A 145 -4.74 -11.37 -14.33
N MET A 146 -3.76 -11.53 -13.43
CA MET A 146 -2.83 -12.66 -13.50
C MET A 146 -3.56 -13.95 -13.13
N THR A 147 -3.28 -15.02 -13.88
CA THR A 147 -3.74 -16.36 -13.52
C THR A 147 -3.08 -16.85 -12.24
N ARG A 148 -3.67 -17.86 -11.60
CA ARG A 148 -3.07 -18.49 -10.41
C ARG A 148 -1.67 -19.05 -10.72
N THR A 149 -1.48 -19.68 -11.88
CA THR A 149 -0.18 -20.22 -12.30
C THR A 149 0.87 -19.12 -12.46
N GLN A 150 0.55 -18.06 -13.20
CA GLN A 150 1.45 -16.90 -13.34
C GLN A 150 1.83 -16.29 -11.99
N SER A 151 0.85 -16.17 -11.09
CA SER A 151 1.05 -15.65 -9.73
C SER A 151 1.96 -16.55 -8.90
N GLN A 152 1.77 -17.87 -8.97
CA GLN A 152 2.63 -18.84 -8.29
C GLN A 152 4.08 -18.79 -8.79
N ASP A 153 4.27 -18.63 -10.10
CA ASP A 153 5.60 -18.53 -10.69
C ASP A 153 6.30 -17.23 -10.26
N LEU A 154 5.59 -16.10 -10.27
CA LEU A 154 6.13 -14.82 -9.81
C LEU A 154 6.43 -14.84 -8.30
N ILE A 155 5.55 -15.40 -7.47
CA ILE A 155 5.81 -15.60 -6.03
C ILE A 155 7.06 -16.46 -5.83
N ARG A 156 7.19 -17.57 -6.56
CA ARG A 156 8.36 -18.46 -6.46
C ARG A 156 9.65 -17.73 -6.82
N HIS A 157 9.63 -16.95 -7.91
CA HIS A 157 10.76 -16.12 -8.31
C HIS A 157 11.13 -15.10 -7.23
N MET A 158 10.12 -14.44 -6.64
CA MET A 158 10.32 -13.46 -5.57
C MET A 158 10.88 -14.09 -4.30
N CYS A 159 10.39 -15.27 -3.88
CA CYS A 159 10.97 -16.05 -2.79
C CYS A 159 12.46 -16.33 -3.03
N GLN A 160 12.83 -16.79 -4.23
CA GLN A 160 14.22 -17.07 -4.58
C GLN A 160 15.09 -15.80 -4.56
N ARG A 161 14.60 -14.71 -5.15
CA ARG A 161 15.31 -13.43 -5.25
C ARG A 161 15.54 -12.80 -3.89
N LEU A 162 14.54 -12.83 -3.01
CA LEU A 162 14.59 -12.15 -1.71
C LEU A 162 15.23 -12.98 -0.60
N ARG A 163 15.51 -14.26 -0.84
CA ARG A 163 16.07 -15.17 0.15
C ARG A 163 17.32 -14.61 0.81
N THR A 164 17.23 -14.39 2.13
CA THR A 164 18.35 -13.89 2.96
C THR A 164 18.70 -14.79 4.13
N SER A 165 17.88 -15.81 4.46
CA SER A 165 17.98 -16.56 5.71
C SER A 165 18.72 -17.91 5.64
N THR A 166 19.33 -18.29 6.76
CA THR A 166 20.11 -19.52 6.99
C THR A 166 19.22 -20.73 7.36
N GLY A 167 19.80 -21.86 7.76
CA GLY A 167 19.09 -23.08 8.16
C GLY A 167 18.20 -22.96 9.40
N ALA A 168 18.67 -22.27 10.44
CA ALA A 168 17.99 -22.20 11.73
C ALA A 168 16.79 -21.23 11.71
N GLU A 169 16.93 -20.09 11.02
CA GLU A 169 15.87 -19.09 10.83
C GLU A 169 14.66 -19.65 10.06
N ARG A 170 14.89 -20.67 9.21
CA ARG A 170 13.83 -21.35 8.46
C ARG A 170 12.80 -22.06 9.34
N GLY A 171 13.17 -22.48 10.56
CA GLY A 171 12.25 -23.10 11.51
C GLY A 171 11.20 -22.10 12.01
N ALA A 172 11.66 -20.98 12.55
CA ALA A 172 10.80 -19.88 13.01
C ALA A 172 9.92 -19.33 11.87
N TYR A 173 10.45 -19.25 10.64
CA TYR A 173 9.66 -18.77 9.49
C TYR A 173 8.46 -19.67 9.16
N ARG A 174 8.57 -20.98 9.40
CA ARG A 174 7.45 -21.90 9.15
C ARG A 174 6.31 -21.70 10.14
N GLU A 175 6.62 -21.40 11.39
CA GLU A 175 5.63 -21.11 12.43
C GLU A 175 4.88 -19.81 12.10
N ASP A 176 5.61 -18.74 11.80
CA ASP A 176 5.05 -17.44 11.38
C ASP A 176 4.13 -17.56 10.16
N VAL A 177 4.57 -18.32 9.16
CA VAL A 177 3.79 -18.59 7.93
C VAL A 177 2.53 -19.39 8.25
N SER A 178 2.64 -20.42 9.11
CA SER A 178 1.50 -21.26 9.47
C SER A 178 0.45 -20.47 10.26
N ALA A 179 0.89 -19.62 11.19
CA ALA A 179 0.02 -18.73 11.94
C ALA A 179 -0.71 -17.74 11.02
N ALA A 180 -0.01 -17.17 10.03
CA ALA A 180 -0.65 -16.27 9.08
C ALA A 180 -1.72 -16.97 8.24
N ILE A 181 -1.47 -18.22 7.81
CA ILE A 181 -2.44 -19.02 7.07
C ILE A 181 -3.66 -19.37 7.92
N ALA A 182 -3.45 -19.75 9.19
CA ALA A 182 -4.53 -20.04 10.12
C ALA A 182 -5.43 -18.81 10.33
N ALA A 183 -4.82 -17.64 10.57
CA ALA A 183 -5.56 -16.38 10.73
C ALA A 183 -6.38 -16.01 9.48
N ILE A 184 -5.90 -16.34 8.27
CA ILE A 184 -6.67 -16.14 7.04
C ILE A 184 -7.86 -17.11 6.97
N LYS A 185 -7.65 -18.39 7.31
CA LYS A 185 -8.69 -19.42 7.28
C LYS A 185 -9.82 -19.18 8.28
N GLU A 186 -9.48 -18.66 9.46
CA GLU A 186 -10.44 -18.43 10.56
C GLU A 186 -11.32 -17.19 10.35
N GLY A 187 -11.09 -16.40 9.30
CA GLY A 187 -11.76 -15.12 9.08
C GLY A 187 -11.10 -14.03 9.91
N SER A 188 -10.19 -13.30 9.29
CA SER A 188 -9.28 -12.41 10.01
C SER A 188 -9.97 -11.14 10.56
N SER A 189 -9.40 -10.54 11.61
CA SER A 189 -9.90 -9.27 12.18
C SER A 189 -9.38 -8.01 11.47
N TYR A 190 -8.87 -8.14 10.23
CA TYR A 190 -8.54 -7.00 9.38
C TYR A 190 -9.57 -6.86 8.25
N PRO A 191 -9.86 -5.62 7.80
CA PRO A 191 -10.72 -5.40 6.65
C PRO A 191 -10.11 -6.02 5.40
N ALA A 192 -10.94 -6.69 4.59
CA ALA A 192 -10.49 -7.28 3.34
C ALA A 192 -9.72 -6.26 2.48
N PRO A 193 -8.60 -6.64 1.85
CA PRO A 193 -7.84 -5.72 1.02
C PRO A 193 -8.69 -5.26 -0.15
N MET A 194 -8.66 -3.95 -0.43
CA MET A 194 -9.40 -3.35 -1.52
C MET A 194 -8.43 -2.67 -2.50
N ILE A 195 -8.59 -2.98 -3.78
CA ILE A 195 -7.79 -2.41 -4.87
C ILE A 195 -8.74 -1.81 -5.89
N HIS A 196 -8.44 -0.60 -6.37
CA HIS A 196 -9.28 0.11 -7.34
C HIS A 196 -9.27 -0.59 -8.71
N ALA A 197 -10.31 -1.39 -8.96
CA ALA A 197 -10.40 -2.32 -10.08
C ALA A 197 -10.26 -1.65 -11.45
N GLN A 198 -10.95 -0.53 -11.71
CA GLN A 198 -10.85 0.17 -13.01
C GLN A 198 -9.43 0.63 -13.33
N SER A 199 -8.67 1.10 -12.33
CA SER A 199 -7.27 1.50 -12.55
C SER A 199 -6.36 0.30 -12.79
N ALA A 200 -6.61 -0.81 -12.09
CA ALA A 200 -5.87 -2.05 -12.27
C ALA A 200 -6.14 -2.65 -13.66
N GLN A 201 -7.40 -2.71 -14.10
CA GLN A 201 -7.78 -3.15 -15.44
C GLN A 201 -7.14 -2.27 -16.52
N ARG A 202 -7.19 -0.94 -16.36
CA ARG A 202 -6.56 -0.01 -17.30
C ARG A 202 -5.04 -0.20 -17.35
N LEU A 203 -4.40 -0.45 -16.21
CA LEU A 203 -2.98 -0.75 -16.14
C LEU A 203 -2.65 -2.06 -16.87
N THR A 204 -3.45 -3.11 -16.70
CA THR A 204 -3.30 -4.39 -17.43
C THR A 204 -3.41 -4.19 -18.93
N GLN A 205 -4.40 -3.41 -19.40
CA GLN A 205 -4.54 -3.08 -20.83
C GLN A 205 -3.31 -2.35 -21.36
N LEU A 206 -2.81 -1.35 -20.62
CA LEU A 206 -1.60 -0.62 -21.01
C LEU A 206 -0.36 -1.51 -20.99
N GLY A 207 -0.31 -2.53 -20.12
CA GLY A 207 0.76 -3.51 -20.05
C GLY A 207 0.92 -4.36 -21.31
N GLN A 208 -0.09 -4.40 -22.19
CA GLN A 208 -0.04 -5.07 -23.49
C GLN A 208 0.48 -4.17 -24.62
N SER A 209 0.69 -2.88 -24.34
CA SER A 209 1.16 -1.90 -25.32
C SER A 209 2.66 -2.03 -25.57
N PRO A 210 3.15 -1.89 -26.81
CA PRO A 210 4.59 -1.86 -27.11
C PRO A 210 5.32 -0.65 -26.50
N HIS A 211 4.57 0.38 -26.06
CA HIS A 211 5.14 1.56 -25.40
C HIS A 211 5.19 1.45 -23.87
N PHE A 212 4.80 0.31 -23.30
CA PHE A 212 4.91 0.05 -21.87
C PHE A 212 6.38 -0.11 -21.49
N SER A 213 6.87 0.68 -20.53
CA SER A 213 8.30 0.84 -20.29
C SER A 213 8.99 -0.32 -19.55
N THR A 214 8.23 -1.33 -19.14
CA THR A 214 8.69 -2.50 -18.37
C THR A 214 7.69 -3.64 -18.59
N THR A 215 7.58 -4.62 -17.70
CA THR A 215 6.55 -5.68 -17.76
C THR A 215 5.48 -5.52 -16.69
N LEU A 216 4.31 -6.12 -16.89
CA LEU A 216 3.24 -6.11 -15.90
C LEU A 216 3.66 -6.82 -14.59
N GLU A 217 4.51 -7.85 -14.66
CA GLU A 217 5.11 -8.51 -13.50
C GLU A 217 5.95 -7.54 -12.66
N ASN A 218 6.78 -6.73 -13.31
CA ASN A 218 7.63 -5.76 -12.63
C ASN A 218 6.82 -4.63 -11.99
N VAL A 219 5.77 -4.14 -12.68
CA VAL A 219 4.88 -3.14 -12.11
C VAL A 219 4.09 -3.71 -10.93
N THR A 220 3.55 -4.93 -11.07
CA THR A 220 2.80 -5.61 -9.99
C THR A 220 3.67 -5.84 -8.76
N THR A 221 4.91 -6.32 -8.96
CA THR A 221 5.89 -6.46 -7.88
C THR A 221 6.18 -5.12 -7.20
N SER A 222 6.32 -4.05 -7.99
CA SER A 222 6.51 -2.70 -7.44
C SER A 222 5.29 -2.19 -6.67
N LEU A 223 4.07 -2.44 -7.15
CA LEU A 223 2.83 -2.08 -6.45
C LEU A 223 2.73 -2.81 -5.10
N ILE A 224 2.96 -4.12 -5.08
CA ILE A 224 3.00 -4.92 -3.85
C ILE A 224 4.04 -4.34 -2.88
N ASN A 225 5.27 -4.07 -3.35
CA ASN A 225 6.32 -3.48 -2.52
C ASN A 225 5.89 -2.14 -1.88
N MET A 226 5.24 -1.27 -2.66
CA MET A 226 4.71 0.01 -2.14
C MET A 226 3.57 -0.19 -1.14
N SER A 227 2.69 -1.18 -1.36
CA SER A 227 1.62 -1.53 -0.43
C SER A 227 2.16 -2.06 0.90
N LEU A 228 3.14 -2.97 0.84
CA LEU A 228 3.75 -3.55 2.02
C LEU A 228 4.54 -2.50 2.83
N ASN A 229 5.21 -1.57 2.14
CA ASN A 229 5.82 -0.39 2.77
C ASN A 229 4.82 0.46 3.56
N ARG A 230 3.57 0.60 3.09
CA ARG A 230 2.52 1.37 3.77
C ARG A 230 1.89 0.61 4.92
N LEU A 231 1.71 -0.70 4.78
CA LEU A 231 0.98 -1.55 5.72
C LEU A 231 1.84 -2.01 6.89
N MET A 232 3.05 -2.51 6.62
CA MET A 232 3.86 -3.17 7.65
C MET A 232 4.43 -2.17 8.67
N PRO A 233 4.48 -2.53 9.98
CA PRO A 233 5.06 -1.66 11.00
C PRO A 233 6.55 -1.46 10.79
N HIS A 234 7.26 -2.48 10.31
CA HIS A 234 8.64 -2.37 9.86
C HIS A 234 8.76 -3.02 8.49
N TRP A 235 9.42 -2.33 7.56
CA TRP A 235 9.60 -2.81 6.21
C TRP A 235 11.05 -3.20 6.00
N SER A 236 11.28 -4.48 5.72
CA SER A 236 12.60 -5.01 5.41
C SER A 236 12.50 -6.05 4.30
N ARG A 237 13.63 -6.30 3.65
CA ARG A 237 13.75 -7.38 2.65
C ARG A 237 13.37 -8.75 3.24
N GLU A 238 13.70 -8.96 4.50
CA GLU A 238 13.38 -10.19 5.22
C GLU A 238 11.88 -10.35 5.43
N GLU A 239 11.19 -9.29 5.86
CA GLU A 239 9.75 -9.31 6.05
C GLU A 239 9.01 -9.48 4.71
N GLU A 240 9.51 -8.85 3.64
CA GLU A 240 9.03 -9.06 2.27
C GLU A 240 9.13 -10.55 1.88
N HIS A 241 10.27 -11.19 2.14
CA HIS A 241 10.45 -12.61 1.87
C HIS A 241 9.47 -13.49 2.66
N ARG A 242 9.24 -13.20 3.96
CA ARG A 242 8.28 -13.93 4.78
C ARG A 242 6.86 -13.84 4.23
N ILE A 243 6.44 -12.66 3.75
CA ILE A 243 5.12 -12.47 3.14
C ILE A 243 4.99 -13.28 1.84
N TYR A 244 6.00 -13.27 0.97
CA TYR A 244 5.98 -14.07 -0.26
C TYR A 244 5.97 -15.58 0.04
N LEU A 245 6.74 -16.03 1.01
CA LEU A 245 6.74 -17.44 1.44
C LEU A 245 5.39 -17.85 2.03
N ALA A 246 4.76 -16.98 2.81
CA ALA A 246 3.43 -17.20 3.34
C ALA A 246 2.37 -17.26 2.22
N ALA A 247 2.42 -16.35 1.24
CA ALA A 247 1.53 -16.37 0.08
C ALA A 247 1.72 -17.65 -0.75
N GLN A 248 2.96 -18.09 -0.96
CA GLN A 248 3.27 -19.34 -1.66
C GLN A 248 2.66 -20.55 -0.96
N THR A 249 2.89 -20.64 0.36
CA THR A 249 2.42 -21.75 1.18
C THR A 249 0.89 -21.75 1.29
N CYS A 250 0.29 -20.57 1.41
CA CYS A 250 -1.15 -20.39 1.45
C CYS A 250 -1.82 -20.87 0.16
N LEU A 251 -1.31 -20.47 -1.02
CA LEU A 251 -1.85 -20.94 -2.30
C LEU A 251 -1.73 -22.45 -2.50
N HIS A 252 -0.79 -23.12 -1.83
CA HIS A 252 -0.66 -24.57 -1.87
C HIS A 252 -1.61 -25.25 -0.87
N ALA A 253 -1.64 -24.79 0.38
CA ALA A 253 -2.38 -25.41 1.49
C ALA A 253 -3.85 -24.96 1.62
N TYR A 254 -4.24 -23.88 0.92
CA TYR A 254 -5.60 -23.37 0.87
C TYR A 254 -5.91 -22.72 -0.48
N PRO A 255 -6.01 -23.51 -1.57
CA PRO A 255 -6.29 -23.03 -2.93
C PRO A 255 -7.45 -22.04 -3.06
N GLU A 256 -8.50 -22.22 -2.24
CA GLU A 256 -9.76 -21.47 -2.28
C GLU A 256 -9.57 -19.99 -1.94
N ILE A 257 -8.49 -19.64 -1.21
CA ILE A 257 -8.15 -18.25 -0.89
C ILE A 257 -8.07 -17.38 -2.15
N TRP A 258 -7.64 -17.96 -3.27
CA TRP A 258 -7.55 -17.26 -4.54
C TRP A 258 -8.89 -16.65 -4.97
N ASN A 259 -10.02 -17.27 -4.61
CA ASN A 259 -11.34 -16.76 -4.98
C ASN A 259 -11.91 -15.78 -3.94
N GLN A 260 -11.38 -15.77 -2.72
CA GLN A 260 -11.89 -14.99 -1.59
C GLN A 260 -11.29 -13.58 -1.50
N VAL A 261 -10.20 -13.29 -2.21
CA VAL A 261 -9.63 -11.94 -2.19
C VAL A 261 -10.50 -10.96 -2.97
N ALA A 262 -11.30 -10.17 -2.27
CA ALA A 262 -12.23 -9.22 -2.88
C ALA A 262 -11.48 -8.15 -3.71
N LEU A 263 -12.06 -7.78 -4.85
CA LEU A 263 -11.74 -6.56 -5.59
C LEU A 263 -12.95 -5.64 -5.46
N GLN A 264 -12.74 -4.36 -5.16
CA GLN A 264 -13.82 -3.39 -5.15
C GLN A 264 -13.79 -2.53 -6.41
N ASP A 265 -14.94 -2.45 -7.07
CA ASP A 265 -15.28 -1.34 -7.94
C ASP A 265 -15.70 -0.14 -7.07
N GLU A 266 -15.27 1.07 -7.43
CA GLU A 266 -15.88 2.28 -6.86
C GLU A 266 -17.40 2.18 -7.10
N GLN A 267 -18.21 2.09 -6.05
CA GLN A 267 -19.57 2.61 -6.18
C GLN A 267 -19.40 4.11 -6.45
N THR A 268 -19.81 4.52 -7.65
CA THR A 268 -20.00 5.92 -8.04
C THR A 268 -20.50 6.71 -6.84
N PRO A 269 -19.94 7.89 -6.51
CA PRO A 269 -20.51 8.71 -5.44
C PRO A 269 -22.00 8.81 -5.71
N ARG A 270 -22.83 8.44 -4.72
CA ARG A 270 -24.26 8.77 -4.78
C ARG A 270 -24.31 10.23 -5.14
N ALA A 271 -24.78 10.53 -6.36
CA ALA A 271 -25.23 11.86 -6.70
C ALA A 271 -26.08 12.29 -5.51
N LEU A 272 -25.71 13.41 -4.88
CA LEU A 272 -26.53 14.03 -3.86
C LEU A 272 -27.93 14.16 -4.48
N ALA A 273 -28.82 13.25 -4.07
CA ALA A 273 -30.18 13.23 -4.52
C ALA A 273 -30.89 14.30 -3.70
N GLY A 274 -31.25 15.39 -4.39
CA GLY A 274 -32.28 16.35 -3.96
C GLY A 274 -31.89 17.24 -2.81
#